data_AF-A0A2A5HX55-F1
#
_entry.id   AF-A0A2A5HX55-F1
#
_cell.length_a   1.000
_cell.length_b   1.000
_cell.length_c   1.000
_cell.angle_alpha   90.00
_cell.angle_beta   90.00
_cell.angle_gamma   90.00
#
_symmetry.space_group_name_H-M   'P 1'
#
loop_
_entity.id
_entity.type
_entity.pdbx_description
1 polymer ?
#
loop_
_entity_poly.entity_id
_entity_poly.type
_entity_poly.pdbx_seq_one_letter_code
_entity_poly.pdbx_strand_id
1 'polypeptide(L)'
;MQESKTNVAPSYQSLSALLRAHGIALSPRRANKILQEAGVLLCLIRPNFNMTNGYRRFYVLSSKGLDYGKNTPSPVHPTQTSPVYYSEAFPALVERYFTTRMRHLSPVA
;
A
#
# COMPACT_ATOMS: atom_id res chain seq x y z
N MET A 1 18.18 -21.25 30.46
CA MET A 1 16.91 -20.60 30.08
C MET A 1 17.29 -19.29 29.42
N GLN A 2 17.27 -19.20 28.09
CA GLN A 2 17.49 -17.95 27.37
C GLN A 2 16.16 -17.56 26.73
N GLU A 3 15.63 -16.40 27.13
CA GLU A 3 14.51 -15.74 26.46
C GLU A 3 14.94 -15.34 25.05
N SER A 4 14.53 -16.14 24.06
CA SER A 4 14.61 -15.80 22.64
C SER A 4 13.64 -14.68 22.34
N LYS A 5 14.04 -13.43 22.65
CA LYS A 5 13.41 -12.24 22.07
C LYS A 5 13.64 -12.32 20.56
N THR A 6 12.62 -12.76 19.84
CA THR A 6 12.54 -12.70 18.38
C THR A 6 12.64 -11.23 17.95
N ASN A 7 13.86 -10.77 17.72
CA ASN A 7 14.14 -9.53 17.01
C ASN A 7 13.84 -9.78 15.52
N VAL A 8 12.56 -9.96 15.20
CA VAL A 8 12.09 -10.14 13.83
C VAL A 8 11.89 -8.74 13.28
N ALA A 9 12.80 -8.31 12.41
CA ALA A 9 12.59 -7.12 11.61
C ALA A 9 11.19 -7.21 10.95
N PRO A 10 10.41 -6.12 10.91
CA PRO A 10 9.05 -6.19 10.40
C PRO A 10 9.06 -6.70 8.96
N SER A 11 8.45 -7.86 8.74
CA SER A 11 8.34 -8.46 7.41
C SER A 11 7.49 -7.55 6.53
N TYR A 12 8.07 -7.01 5.45
CA TYR A 12 7.38 -6.14 4.52
C TYR A 12 7.21 -6.81 3.15
N GLN A 13 6.03 -6.64 2.56
CA GLN A 13 5.68 -7.25 1.29
C GLN A 13 4.92 -6.28 0.39
N SER A 14 4.81 -6.63 -0.89
CA SER A 14 3.99 -5.88 -1.84
C SER A 14 2.50 -6.05 -1.52
N LEU A 15 1.68 -5.07 -1.91
CA LEU A 15 0.23 -5.14 -1.71
C LEU A 15 -0.38 -6.41 -2.32
N SER A 16 0.08 -6.81 -3.51
CA SER A 16 -0.40 -8.02 -4.18
C SER A 16 -0.04 -9.30 -3.44
N ALA A 17 1.16 -9.37 -2.85
CA ALA A 17 1.57 -10.51 -2.04
C ALA A 17 0.71 -10.63 -0.78
N LEU A 18 0.45 -9.51 -0.09
CA LEU A 18 -0.36 -9.49 1.12
C LEU A 18 -1.83 -9.80 0.85
N LEU A 19 -2.42 -9.26 -0.22
CA LEU A 19 -3.79 -9.61 -0.62
C LEU A 19 -3.93 -11.13 -0.84
N ARG A 20 -2.95 -11.76 -1.50
CA ARG A 20 -2.93 -13.20 -1.73
C ARG A 20 -2.73 -13.99 -0.43
N ALA A 21 -1.77 -13.58 0.41
CA ALA A 21 -1.46 -14.24 1.67
C ALA A 21 -2.65 -14.24 2.64
N HIS A 22 -3.46 -13.18 2.63
CA HIS A 22 -4.67 -13.05 3.46
C HIS A 22 -5.96 -13.54 2.79
N GLY A 23 -5.88 -14.15 1.59
CA GLY A 23 -7.05 -14.70 0.89
C GLY A 23 -8.05 -13.63 0.43
N ILE A 24 -7.63 -12.38 0.27
CA ILE A 24 -8.52 -11.27 -0.09
C ILE A 24 -8.71 -11.27 -1.62
N ALA A 25 -9.95 -11.50 -2.06
CA ALA A 25 -10.34 -11.51 -3.47
C ALA A 25 -10.43 -10.10 -4.11
N LEU A 26 -9.58 -9.17 -3.69
CA LEU A 26 -9.50 -7.81 -4.23
C LEU A 26 -8.32 -7.72 -5.19
N SER A 27 -8.55 -7.21 -6.39
CA SER A 27 -7.44 -7.00 -7.32
C SER A 27 -6.51 -5.89 -6.80
N PRO A 28 -5.18 -6.00 -6.97
CA PRO A 28 -4.24 -4.96 -6.53
C PRO A 28 -4.56 -3.58 -7.11
N ARG A 29 -5.08 -3.53 -8.35
CA ARG A 29 -5.53 -2.29 -8.99
C ARG A 29 -6.70 -1.64 -8.23
N ARG A 30 -7.68 -2.43 -7.79
CA ARG A 30 -8.83 -1.93 -7.04
C ARG A 30 -8.43 -1.52 -5.62
N ALA A 31 -7.56 -2.30 -4.99
CA ALA A 31 -6.98 -1.97 -3.69
C ALA A 31 -6.23 -0.62 -3.73
N ASN A 32 -5.34 -0.43 -4.72
CA ASN A 32 -4.64 0.85 -4.91
C ASN A 32 -5.59 2.02 -5.11
N LYS A 33 -6.68 1.82 -5.89
CA LYS A 33 -7.69 2.87 -6.09
C LYS A 33 -8.38 3.26 -4.78
N ILE A 34 -8.81 2.29 -3.98
CA ILE A 34 -9.44 2.53 -2.67
C ILE A 34 -8.48 3.27 -1.74
N LEU A 35 -7.22 2.82 -1.66
CA LEU A 35 -6.21 3.48 -0.82
C LEU A 35 -5.86 4.89 -1.32
N GLN A 36 -5.93 5.13 -2.63
CA GLN A 36 -5.75 6.45 -3.21
C GLN A 36 -6.90 7.38 -2.86
N GLU A 37 -8.15 6.92 -3.02
CA GLU A 37 -9.36 7.67 -2.63
C GLU A 37 -9.39 7.97 -1.13
N ALA A 38 -8.87 7.06 -0.30
CA ALA A 38 -8.73 7.25 1.14
C ALA A 38 -7.54 8.15 1.54
N GLY A 39 -6.70 8.59 0.60
CA GLY A 39 -5.52 9.40 0.84
C GLY A 39 -4.35 8.68 1.52
N VAL A 40 -4.36 7.34 1.51
CA VAL A 40 -3.27 6.47 2.02
C VAL A 40 -2.16 6.36 0.98
N LEU A 41 -2.54 6.27 -0.31
CA LEU A 41 -1.63 6.29 -1.45
C LEU A 41 -1.77 7.59 -2.23
N LEU A 42 -0.65 8.09 -2.73
CA LEU A 42 -0.60 9.17 -3.71
C LEU A 42 -0.11 8.61 -5.04
N CYS A 43 -0.70 9.08 -6.13
CA CYS A 43 -0.29 8.75 -7.49
C CYS A 43 0.50 9.93 -8.05
N LEU A 44 1.80 9.74 -8.21
CA LEU A 44 2.72 10.74 -8.77
C LEU A 44 3.05 10.39 -10.21
N ILE A 45 3.48 11.40 -10.96
CA ILE A 45 3.96 11.26 -12.34
C ILE A 45 5.43 11.65 -12.42
N ARG A 46 6.13 11.05 -13.39
CA ARG A 46 7.48 11.46 -13.77
C ARG A 46 7.64 11.36 -15.29
N PRO A 47 8.60 12.09 -15.86
CA PRO A 47 9.00 11.90 -17.25
C PRO A 47 9.44 10.46 -17.49
N ASN A 48 9.05 9.90 -18.63
CA ASN A 48 9.55 8.62 -19.12
C ASN A 48 10.72 8.88 -20.07
N PHE A 49 11.94 8.68 -19.59
CA PHE A 49 13.15 8.93 -20.39
C PHE A 49 13.26 8.06 -21.64
N ASN A 50 12.53 6.95 -21.71
CA ASN A 50 12.53 6.04 -22.86
C ASN A 50 11.46 6.40 -23.92
N MET A 51 10.67 7.45 -23.71
CA MET A 51 9.57 7.82 -24.62
C MET A 51 9.44 9.35 -24.71
N THR A 52 9.57 9.90 -25.91
CA THR A 52 9.34 11.32 -26.18
C THR A 52 7.93 11.72 -25.70
N ASN A 53 7.85 12.69 -24.79
CA ASN A 53 6.61 13.15 -24.12
C ASN A 53 5.84 12.07 -23.33
N GLY A 54 6.47 10.94 -23.00
CA GLY A 54 5.87 9.93 -22.16
C GLY A 54 5.93 10.32 -20.68
N TYR A 55 4.86 10.04 -19.94
CA TYR A 55 4.85 10.12 -18.47
C TYR A 55 4.56 8.75 -17.89
N ARG A 56 5.21 8.41 -16.77
CA ARG A 56 4.94 7.18 -16.03
C ARG A 56 4.39 7.50 -14.65
N ARG A 57 3.28 6.85 -14.30
CA ARG A 57 2.68 6.92 -12.96
C ARG A 57 3.37 5.97 -12.00
N PHE A 58 3.46 6.38 -10.74
CA PHE A 58 3.89 5.55 -9.63
C PHE A 58 3.18 5.92 -8.35
N TYR A 59 3.13 4.97 -7.43
CA TYR A 59 2.47 5.15 -6.15
C TYR A 59 3.48 5.40 -5.06
N VAL A 60 3.12 6.25 -4.10
CA VAL A 60 3.85 6.48 -2.87
C VAL A 60 2.89 6.49 -1.70
N LEU A 61 3.33 5.99 -0.55
CA LEU A 61 2.58 6.14 0.70
C LEU A 61 2.63 7.61 1.13
N SER A 62 1.46 8.15 1.45
CA SER A 62 1.33 9.45 2.14
C SER A 62 1.76 9.31 3.60
N SER A 63 1.77 10.41 4.36
CA SER A 63 2.01 10.36 5.80
C SER A 63 1.10 9.37 6.54
N LYS A 64 -0.17 9.23 6.11
CA LYS A 64 -1.11 8.23 6.66
C LYS A 64 -0.77 6.80 6.24
N GLY A 65 -0.21 6.64 5.05
CA GLY A 65 0.22 5.33 4.53
C GLY A 65 1.47 4.80 5.20
N LEU A 66 2.34 5.68 5.72
CA LEU A 66 3.57 5.29 6.41
C LEU A 66 3.31 4.53 7.72
N ASP A 67 2.12 4.69 8.33
CA ASP A 67 1.71 3.87 9.48
C ASP A 67 1.58 2.38 9.13
N TYR A 68 1.31 2.07 7.86
CA TYR A 68 1.07 0.71 7.37
C TYR A 68 2.24 0.15 6.56
N GLY A 69 3.27 0.95 6.28
CA GLY A 69 4.33 0.56 5.36
C GLY A 69 5.41 1.61 5.15
N LYS A 70 6.23 1.40 4.12
CA LYS A 70 7.30 2.33 3.73
C LYS A 70 7.44 2.44 2.22
N ASN A 71 8.02 3.55 1.78
CA ASN A 71 8.40 3.76 0.39
C ASN A 71 9.81 3.20 0.17
N THR A 72 9.95 2.15 -0.62
CA THR A 72 11.25 1.57 -0.98
C THR A 72 11.69 2.01 -2.36
N PRO A 73 12.95 2.42 -2.58
CA PRO A 73 13.45 2.74 -3.91
C PRO A 73 13.34 1.52 -4.84
N SER A 74 12.99 1.76 -6.10
CA SER A 74 12.96 0.72 -7.11
C SER A 74 14.38 0.34 -7.49
N PRO A 75 14.72 -0.97 -7.55
CA PRO A 75 16.06 -1.42 -7.91
C PRO A 75 16.46 -1.04 -9.34
N VAL A 76 15.47 -0.86 -10.23
CA VAL A 76 15.69 -0.50 -11.64
C VAL A 76 15.80 1.02 -11.81
N HIS A 77 15.15 1.77 -10.94
CA HIS A 77 15.04 3.22 -11.07
C HIS A 77 15.09 3.89 -9.70
N PRO A 78 16.28 4.29 -9.23
CA PRO A 78 16.49 4.81 -7.87
C PRO A 78 15.64 6.04 -7.53
N THR A 79 15.26 6.83 -8.54
CA THR A 79 14.37 8.00 -8.42
C THR A 79 12.91 7.65 -8.21
N GLN A 80 12.54 6.37 -8.29
CA GLN A 80 11.18 5.88 -8.15
C GLN A 80 11.08 5.11 -6.85
N THR A 81 10.03 5.37 -6.09
CA THR A 81 9.70 4.56 -4.92
C THR A 81 8.49 3.68 -5.21
N SER A 82 8.50 2.49 -4.64
CA SER A 82 7.39 1.54 -4.61
C SER A 82 6.92 1.37 -3.16
N PRO A 83 5.61 1.36 -2.91
CA PRO A 83 5.08 1.15 -1.57
C PRO A 83 5.17 -0.34 -1.21
N VAL A 84 5.74 -0.63 -0.04
CA VAL A 84 5.68 -1.93 0.62
C VAL A 84 4.99 -1.77 1.95
N TYR A 85 4.25 -2.79 2.38
CA TYR A 85 3.43 -2.75 3.58
C TYR A 85 3.96 -3.72 4.61
N TYR A 86 3.85 -3.37 5.88
CA TYR A 86 4.21 -4.25 6.98
C TYR A 86 3.15 -5.35 7.11
N SER A 87 3.61 -6.61 7.16
CA SER A 87 2.72 -7.78 7.30
C SER A 87 1.87 -7.68 8.57
N GLU A 88 2.47 -7.19 9.66
CA GLU A 88 1.82 -6.98 10.97
C GLU A 88 0.71 -5.91 10.90
N ALA A 89 0.90 -4.84 10.12
CA ALA A 89 -0.04 -3.71 10.04
C ALA A 89 -1.10 -3.91 8.94
N PHE A 90 -0.91 -4.89 8.06
CA PHE A 90 -1.80 -5.13 6.93
C PHE A 90 -3.25 -5.49 7.35
N PRO A 91 -3.50 -6.34 8.37
CA PRO A 91 -4.86 -6.58 8.84
C PRO A 91 -5.61 -5.31 9.25
N ALA A 92 -4.94 -4.38 9.94
CA ALA A 92 -5.54 -3.10 10.32
C ALA A 92 -5.86 -2.20 9.12
N LEU A 93 -5.01 -2.21 8.09
CA LEU A 93 -5.27 -1.53 6.82
C LEU A 93 -6.50 -2.12 6.11
N VAL A 94 -6.63 -3.45 6.09
CA VAL A 94 -7.77 -4.16 5.50
C VAL A 94 -9.06 -3.79 6.22
N GLU A 95 -9.07 -3.88 7.55
CA GLU A 95 -10.24 -3.55 8.37
C GLU A 95 -10.72 -2.12 8.13
N ARG A 96 -9.77 -1.17 8.06
CA ARG A 96 -10.09 0.24 7.93
C ARG A 96 -10.58 0.64 6.54
N TYR A 97 -9.99 0.07 5.48
CA TYR A 97 -10.19 0.56 4.11
C TYR A 97 -10.85 -0.43 3.16
N PHE A 98 -10.71 -1.75 3.36
CA PHE A 98 -11.26 -2.75 2.45
C PHE A 98 -12.57 -3.38 2.94
N THR A 99 -12.79 -3.40 4.25
CA THR A 99 -14.03 -3.95 4.86
C THR A 99 -15.23 -3.01 4.74
N THR A 100 -15.02 -1.73 4.38
CA THR A 100 -16.09 -0.72 4.32
C THR A 100 -16.95 -0.88 3.07
N ARG A 101 -17.92 -1.80 3.15
CA ARG A 101 -19.12 -1.81 2.30
C ARG A 101 -20.43 -1.89 3.10
N MET A 102 -20.42 -1.81 4.44
CA MET A 102 -21.64 -2.05 5.24
C MET A 102 -21.86 -1.15 6.47
N ARG A 103 -21.18 -0.01 6.62
CA ARG A 103 -21.48 0.90 7.74
C ARG A 103 -21.65 2.33 7.22
N HIS A 104 -22.88 2.84 7.35
CA HIS A 104 -23.35 4.21 7.12
C HIS A 104 -23.64 4.58 5.64
N LEU A 105 -24.77 4.20 5.03
CA LEU A 105 -26.12 4.76 5.28
C LEU A 105 -26.16 5.80 6.41
N SER A 106 -25.98 7.06 6.04
CA SER A 106 -26.65 8.16 6.76
C SER A 106 -28.10 8.19 6.29
N PRO A 107 -29.11 8.00 7.15
CA PRO A 107 -30.42 8.57 6.87
C PRO A 107 -30.25 10.08 7.05
N VAL A 108 -30.21 10.82 5.95
CA VAL A 108 -30.49 12.25 6.01
C VAL A 108 -31.93 12.38 6.50
N ALA A 109 -32.07 12.99 7.68
CA ALA A 109 -33.32 13.46 8.25
C ALA A 109 -33.80 14.71 7.51
#